data_AF-A0A965VHT0-F1
#
_entry.id   AF-A0A965VHT0-F1
#
_cell.length_a   1.000
_cell.length_b   1.000
_cell.length_c   1.000
_cell.angle_alpha   90.00
_cell.angle_beta   90.00
_cell.angle_gamma   90.00
#
_symmetry.space_group_name_H-M   'P 1'
#
loop_
_entity.id
_entity.type
_entity.pdbx_description
1 polymer ?
#
loop_
_entity_poly.entity_id
_entity_poly.type
_entity_poly.pdbx_seq_one_letter_code
_entity_poly.pdbx_strand_id
1 'polypeptide(L)'
;SPKSPGDTSIVGWNLMALKSGHMAYLQVDPLTVKRAVEFLNSVQSDEGSGYGYRGPGATPSLTAAGLLCRMYLGWKKDHPALNRGVERLSKMGPNKNLYYSYYGTQIMHHMEGEHWIAWNNKMRDLLVSKQETKGHEAGSWYGEFGGASHGAHGGRIYITSLATMILEVYYRHLPIYRNQVVTDEFAE
;
A
#
# COMPACT_ATOMS: atom_id res chain seq x y z
N SER A 1 3.90 -21.35 1.86
CA SER A 1 3.45 -22.33 2.89
C SER A 1 4.21 -22.06 4.18
N PRO A 2 3.82 -22.65 5.33
CA PRO A 2 4.63 -22.57 6.54
C PRO A 2 6.10 -22.91 6.24
N LYS A 3 7.04 -22.13 6.76
CA LYS A 3 8.50 -22.23 6.53
C LYS A 3 9.00 -21.89 5.11
N SER A 4 8.14 -21.42 4.20
CA SER A 4 8.62 -20.83 2.94
C SER A 4 9.33 -19.49 3.20
N PRO A 5 10.31 -19.10 2.37
CA PRO A 5 10.86 -17.75 2.40
C PRO A 5 9.75 -16.70 2.25
N GLY A 6 9.85 -15.62 3.02
CA GLY A 6 8.96 -14.47 2.89
C GLY A 6 9.12 -13.75 1.56
N ASP A 7 8.15 -12.90 1.24
CA ASP A 7 8.15 -12.06 0.06
C ASP A 7 7.57 -10.68 0.39
N THR A 8 7.85 -9.70 -0.48
CA THR A 8 7.45 -8.30 -0.27
C THR A 8 5.93 -8.12 -0.16
N SER A 9 5.14 -8.97 -0.81
CA SER A 9 3.67 -8.88 -0.78
C SER A 9 3.11 -9.20 0.60
N ILE A 10 3.70 -10.18 1.28
CA ILE A 10 3.34 -10.61 2.64
C ILE A 10 3.97 -9.67 3.69
N VAL A 11 5.20 -9.20 3.46
CA VAL A 11 5.84 -8.23 4.37
C VAL A 11 5.04 -6.94 4.43
N GLY A 12 4.47 -6.48 3.31
CA GLY A 12 3.54 -5.34 3.29
C GLY A 12 2.44 -5.43 4.34
N TRP A 13 1.65 -6.52 4.33
CA TRP A 13 0.55 -6.72 5.28
C TRP A 13 1.03 -6.82 6.72
N ASN A 14 2.09 -7.58 6.97
CA ASN A 14 2.61 -7.76 8.33
C ASN A 14 3.13 -6.44 8.90
N LEU A 15 3.81 -5.62 8.10
CA LEU A 15 4.36 -4.37 8.59
C LEU A 15 3.27 -3.33 8.88
N MET A 16 2.21 -3.27 8.06
CA MET A 16 1.03 -2.46 8.36
C MET A 16 0.36 -2.90 9.68
N ALA A 17 0.29 -4.22 9.94
CA ALA A 17 -0.25 -4.76 11.18
C ALA A 17 0.63 -4.42 12.40
N LEU A 18 1.95 -4.62 12.30
CA LEU A 18 2.91 -4.24 13.35
C LEU A 18 2.81 -2.74 13.66
N LYS A 19 2.73 -1.90 12.63
CA LYS A 19 2.60 -0.46 12.81
C LYS A 19 1.31 -0.08 13.53
N SER A 20 0.20 -0.68 13.11
CA SER A 20 -1.11 -0.47 13.76
C SER A 20 -1.10 -0.93 15.22
N GLY A 21 -0.45 -2.06 15.52
CA GLY A 21 -0.28 -2.56 16.88
C GLY A 21 0.56 -1.63 17.75
N HIS A 22 1.69 -1.14 17.23
CA HIS A 22 2.55 -0.16 17.91
C HIS A 22 1.78 1.12 18.28
N MET A 23 1.02 1.67 17.32
CA MET A 23 0.16 2.84 17.56
C MET A 23 -0.98 2.58 18.57
N ALA A 24 -1.34 1.31 18.77
CA ALA A 24 -2.27 0.86 19.80
C ALA A 24 -1.55 0.49 21.12
N TYR A 25 -0.29 0.91 21.28
CA TYR A 25 0.57 0.67 22.44
C TYR A 25 0.95 -0.79 22.68
N LEU A 26 0.81 -1.66 21.66
CA LEU A 26 1.37 -3.01 21.72
C LEU A 26 2.88 -2.95 21.52
N GLN A 27 3.61 -3.74 22.29
CA GLN A 27 5.05 -3.84 22.18
C GLN A 27 5.43 -4.62 20.91
N VAL A 28 6.15 -3.95 20.00
CA VAL A 28 6.74 -4.58 18.83
C VAL A 28 8.23 -4.80 19.11
N ASP A 29 8.68 -6.04 19.01
CA ASP A 29 10.09 -6.39 19.21
C ASP A 29 11.00 -5.63 18.21
N PRO A 30 11.97 -4.81 18.69
CA PRO A 30 12.90 -4.09 17.83
C PRO A 30 13.67 -4.99 16.86
N LEU A 31 13.95 -6.25 17.23
CA LEU A 31 14.59 -7.22 16.35
C LEU A 31 13.71 -7.55 15.14
N THR A 32 12.39 -7.56 15.31
CA THR A 32 11.44 -7.76 14.20
C THR A 32 11.47 -6.58 13.24
N VAL A 33 11.52 -5.35 13.76
CA VAL A 33 11.63 -4.11 12.96
C VAL A 33 12.95 -4.11 12.17
N LYS A 34 14.07 -4.42 12.82
CA LYS A 34 15.39 -4.54 12.18
C LYS A 34 15.39 -5.56 11.05
N ARG A 35 14.81 -6.75 11.27
CA ARG A 35 14.70 -7.80 10.24
C ARG A 35 13.83 -7.38 9.07
N ALA A 36 12.78 -6.60 9.30
CA ALA A 36 11.98 -6.05 8.21
C ALA A 36 12.78 -5.07 7.34
N VAL A 37 13.61 -4.21 7.95
CA VAL A 37 14.54 -3.33 7.24
C VAL A 37 15.55 -4.14 6.41
N GLU A 38 16.17 -5.15 7.00
CA GLU A 38 17.14 -6.03 6.33
C GLU A 38 16.50 -6.77 5.13
N PHE A 39 15.28 -7.28 5.30
CA PHE A 39 14.53 -7.90 4.20
C PHE A 39 14.28 -6.90 3.06
N LEU A 40 13.77 -5.69 3.36
CA LEU A 40 13.53 -4.67 2.34
C LEU A 40 14.82 -4.24 1.64
N ASN A 41 15.96 -4.19 2.35
CA ASN A 41 17.27 -3.96 1.74
C ASN A 41 17.67 -5.07 0.77
N SER A 42 17.28 -6.33 1.03
CA SER A 42 17.60 -7.47 0.16
C SER A 42 16.78 -7.54 -1.13
N VAL A 43 15.58 -6.92 -1.15
CA VAL A 43 14.65 -6.95 -2.29
C VAL A 43 14.52 -5.61 -3.02
N GLN A 44 15.25 -4.58 -2.58
CA GLN A 44 15.23 -3.28 -3.22
C GLN A 44 16.07 -3.24 -4.51
N SER A 45 15.74 -2.29 -5.37
CA SER A 45 16.54 -1.86 -6.53
C SER A 45 16.57 -0.34 -6.59
N ASP A 46 17.40 0.23 -7.47
CA ASP A 46 17.45 1.67 -7.73
C ASP A 46 17.59 2.49 -6.42
N GLU A 47 18.51 2.02 -5.57
CA GLU A 47 18.84 2.54 -4.24
C GLU A 47 17.62 2.72 -3.32
N GLY A 48 16.66 1.79 -3.39
CA GLY A 48 15.49 1.80 -2.52
C GLY A 48 14.25 2.47 -3.09
N SER A 49 14.30 2.89 -4.36
CA SER A 49 13.14 3.46 -5.06
C SER A 49 12.33 2.41 -5.86
N GLY A 50 12.81 1.16 -5.94
CA GLY A 50 12.09 0.02 -6.51
C GLY A 50 12.17 -1.21 -5.62
N TYR A 51 11.15 -2.09 -5.68
CA TYR A 51 11.14 -3.35 -4.92
C TYR A 51 10.66 -4.55 -5.74
N GLY A 52 11.30 -5.70 -5.52
CA GLY A 52 10.97 -6.99 -6.12
C GLY A 52 10.30 -7.95 -5.13
N TYR A 53 10.04 -9.18 -5.56
CA TYR A 53 9.24 -10.16 -4.80
C TYR A 53 10.04 -10.89 -3.73
N ARG A 54 11.09 -11.62 -4.15
CA ARG A 54 12.02 -12.37 -3.29
C ARG A 54 13.48 -12.00 -3.52
N GLY A 55 13.70 -10.97 -4.32
CA GLY A 55 15.00 -10.43 -4.68
C GLY A 55 14.82 -9.07 -5.35
N PRO A 56 15.90 -8.39 -5.75
CA PRO A 56 15.85 -7.07 -6.36
C PRO A 56 14.91 -7.02 -7.57
N GLY A 57 14.12 -5.97 -7.67
CA GLY A 57 13.18 -5.74 -8.77
C GLY A 57 12.44 -4.41 -8.59
N ALA A 58 11.51 -4.09 -9.50
CA ALA A 58 10.82 -2.80 -9.48
C ALA A 58 9.38 -2.87 -10.04
N THR A 59 8.65 -3.95 -9.75
CA THR A 59 7.25 -4.03 -10.21
C THR A 59 6.40 -2.95 -9.52
N PRO A 60 5.42 -2.31 -10.20
CA PRO A 60 4.67 -1.21 -9.59
C PRO A 60 4.01 -1.56 -8.25
N SER A 61 3.37 -2.73 -8.16
CA SER A 61 2.71 -3.21 -6.93
C SER A 61 3.67 -3.35 -5.76
N LEU A 62 4.82 -4.01 -6.00
CA LEU A 62 5.78 -4.29 -4.93
C LEU A 62 6.60 -3.05 -4.59
N THR A 63 6.90 -2.20 -5.56
CA THR A 63 7.48 -0.88 -5.31
C THR A 63 6.56 -0.04 -4.43
N ALA A 64 5.26 0.00 -4.72
CA ALA A 64 4.29 0.69 -3.86
C ALA A 64 4.29 0.10 -2.43
N ALA A 65 4.17 -1.22 -2.29
CA ALA A 65 4.20 -1.88 -0.99
C ALA A 65 5.50 -1.60 -0.21
N GLY A 66 6.65 -1.72 -0.87
CA GLY A 66 7.97 -1.49 -0.26
C GLY A 66 8.17 -0.05 0.20
N LEU A 67 7.77 0.93 -0.61
CA LEU A 67 7.83 2.34 -0.24
C LEU A 67 6.90 2.67 0.94
N LEU A 68 5.68 2.14 0.97
CA LEU A 68 4.79 2.29 2.13
C LEU A 68 5.44 1.71 3.40
N CYS A 69 6.03 0.52 3.29
CA CYS A 69 6.75 -0.09 4.40
C CYS A 69 7.90 0.79 4.89
N ARG A 70 8.66 1.41 3.98
CA ARG A 70 9.75 2.32 4.34
C ARG A 70 9.24 3.54 5.12
N MET A 71 8.10 4.11 4.73
CA MET A 71 7.49 5.21 5.47
C MET A 71 7.12 4.78 6.89
N TYR A 72 6.54 3.61 7.07
CA TYR A 72 6.18 3.08 8.40
C TYR A 72 7.40 2.73 9.26
N LEU A 73 8.53 2.43 8.61
CA LEU A 73 9.84 2.22 9.22
C LEU A 73 10.65 3.52 9.39
N GLY A 74 10.03 4.70 9.17
CA GLY A 74 10.61 6.00 9.53
C GLY A 74 11.17 6.83 8.37
N TRP A 75 11.10 6.37 7.11
CA TRP A 75 11.43 7.24 5.98
C TRP A 75 10.50 8.45 5.93
N LYS A 76 11.09 9.65 6.02
CA LYS A 76 10.38 10.92 5.92
C LYS A 76 10.08 11.26 4.45
N LYS A 77 9.13 12.17 4.23
CA LYS A 77 8.64 12.55 2.89
C LYS A 77 9.73 13.14 1.99
N ASP A 78 10.80 13.67 2.56
CA ASP A 78 11.95 14.22 1.84
C ASP A 78 13.02 13.17 1.48
N HIS A 79 12.87 11.91 1.90
CA HIS A 79 13.83 10.85 1.59
C HIS A 79 13.99 10.68 0.06
N PRO A 80 15.21 10.82 -0.50
CA PRO A 80 15.39 10.87 -1.96
C PRO A 80 14.86 9.65 -2.71
N ALA A 81 15.10 8.44 -2.18
CA ALA A 81 14.61 7.21 -2.81
C ALA A 81 13.07 7.08 -2.73
N LEU A 82 12.45 7.63 -1.68
CA LEU A 82 10.99 7.67 -1.57
C LEU A 82 10.42 8.55 -2.66
N ASN A 83 10.94 9.78 -2.80
CA ASN A 83 10.49 10.74 -3.79
C ASN A 83 10.64 10.23 -5.22
N ARG A 84 11.78 9.62 -5.57
CA ARG A 84 11.97 9.00 -6.89
C ARG A 84 10.94 7.91 -7.19
N GLY A 85 10.68 7.05 -6.20
CA GLY A 85 9.70 5.97 -6.31
C GLY A 85 8.27 6.51 -6.46
N VAL A 86 7.87 7.41 -5.56
CA VAL A 86 6.57 8.11 -5.57
C VAL A 86 6.33 8.79 -6.92
N GLU A 87 7.31 9.53 -7.42
CA GLU A 87 7.19 10.25 -8.69
C GLU A 87 6.92 9.31 -9.87
N ARG A 88 7.62 8.16 -9.92
CA ARG A 88 7.39 7.12 -10.93
C ARG A 88 5.97 6.54 -10.84
N LEU A 89 5.49 6.26 -9.62
CA LEU A 89 4.14 5.74 -9.39
C LEU A 89 3.06 6.79 -9.68
N SER A 90 3.30 8.05 -9.33
CA SER A 90 2.41 9.19 -9.56
C SER A 90 2.19 9.41 -11.05
N LYS A 91 3.26 9.37 -11.84
CA LYS A 91 3.20 9.42 -13.32
C LYS A 91 2.40 8.26 -13.92
N MET A 92 2.53 7.05 -13.35
CA MET A 92 1.75 5.89 -13.79
C MET A 92 0.27 6.02 -13.43
N GLY A 93 -0.03 6.57 -12.24
CA GLY A 93 -1.38 6.72 -11.72
C GLY A 93 -2.02 5.39 -11.30
N PRO A 94 -3.28 5.45 -10.81
CA PRO A 94 -4.06 4.26 -10.45
C PRO A 94 -4.49 3.48 -11.69
N ASN A 95 -4.74 2.18 -11.54
CA ASN A 95 -5.27 1.33 -12.61
C ASN A 95 -6.18 0.20 -12.06
N LYS A 96 -6.62 -0.70 -12.95
CA LYS A 96 -7.56 -1.79 -12.64
C LYS A 96 -6.98 -2.88 -11.73
N ASN A 97 -5.66 -2.93 -11.54
CA ASN A 97 -5.05 -3.78 -10.53
C ASN A 97 -5.27 -3.15 -9.15
N LEU A 98 -6.37 -3.50 -8.48
CA LEU A 98 -6.70 -2.91 -7.18
C LEU A 98 -5.69 -3.24 -6.08
N TYR A 99 -4.89 -4.30 -6.21
CA TYR A 99 -3.82 -4.58 -5.25
C TYR A 99 -2.71 -3.53 -5.36
N TYR A 100 -2.29 -3.20 -6.58
CA TYR A 100 -1.39 -2.07 -6.84
C TYR A 100 -2.01 -0.75 -6.38
N SER A 101 -3.24 -0.47 -6.83
CA SER A 101 -3.90 0.79 -6.54
C SER A 101 -4.16 0.99 -5.06
N TYR A 102 -4.35 -0.07 -4.27
CA TYR A 102 -4.45 0.00 -2.81
C TYR A 102 -3.17 0.53 -2.16
N TYR A 103 -2.01 -0.06 -2.45
CA TYR A 103 -0.74 0.45 -1.92
C TYR A 103 -0.41 1.84 -2.46
N GLY A 104 -0.62 2.07 -3.76
CA GLY A 104 -0.42 3.37 -4.37
C GLY A 104 -1.27 4.46 -3.72
N THR A 105 -2.54 4.18 -3.44
CA THR A 105 -3.45 5.11 -2.77
C THR A 105 -2.95 5.49 -1.38
N GLN A 106 -2.46 4.54 -0.58
CA GLN A 106 -1.93 4.83 0.76
C GLN A 106 -0.68 5.73 0.70
N ILE A 107 0.25 5.43 -0.22
CA ILE A 107 1.46 6.25 -0.39
C ILE A 107 1.09 7.66 -0.82
N MET A 108 0.27 7.80 -1.87
CA MET A 108 -0.12 9.13 -2.36
C MET A 108 -0.87 9.91 -1.29
N HIS A 109 -1.71 9.24 -0.49
CA HIS A 109 -2.37 9.86 0.65
C HIS A 109 -1.36 10.38 1.68
N HIS A 110 -0.33 9.60 2.03
CA HIS A 110 0.71 10.07 2.95
C HIS A 110 1.60 11.18 2.36
N MET A 111 1.82 11.18 1.05
CA MET A 111 2.56 12.26 0.37
C MET A 111 1.76 13.56 0.34
N GLU A 112 0.42 13.49 0.41
CA GLU A 112 -0.49 14.63 0.38
C GLU A 112 -0.28 15.49 -0.88
N GLY A 113 -0.74 16.74 -0.86
CA GLY A 113 -0.49 17.72 -1.93
C GLY A 113 -0.96 17.27 -3.32
N GLU A 114 -0.21 17.67 -4.35
CA GLU A 114 -0.57 17.43 -5.75
C GLU A 114 -0.59 15.93 -6.11
N HIS A 115 0.33 15.14 -5.54
CA HIS A 115 0.35 13.69 -5.72
C HIS A 115 -0.96 13.05 -5.27
N TRP A 116 -1.44 13.42 -4.08
CA TRP A 116 -2.71 12.92 -3.56
C TRP A 116 -3.89 13.38 -4.40
N ILE A 117 -3.98 14.68 -4.71
CA ILE A 117 -5.12 15.26 -5.44
C ILE A 117 -5.25 14.60 -6.83
N ALA A 118 -4.14 14.49 -7.57
CA ALA A 118 -4.13 13.91 -8.90
C ALA A 118 -4.49 12.40 -8.87
N TRP A 119 -3.98 11.67 -7.89
CA TRP A 119 -4.27 10.24 -7.72
C TRP A 119 -5.72 10.00 -7.33
N ASN A 120 -6.17 10.66 -6.25
CA ASN A 120 -7.48 10.42 -5.65
C ASN A 120 -8.62 10.76 -6.59
N ASN A 121 -8.52 11.86 -7.36
CA ASN A 121 -9.54 12.20 -8.36
C ASN A 121 -9.74 11.06 -9.36
N LYS A 122 -8.65 10.53 -9.94
CA LYS A 122 -8.71 9.41 -10.90
C LYS A 122 -9.23 8.13 -10.25
N MET A 123 -8.74 7.79 -9.05
CA MET A 123 -9.10 6.54 -8.38
C MET A 123 -10.55 6.54 -7.91
N ARG A 124 -11.02 7.64 -7.31
CA ARG A 124 -12.42 7.83 -6.88
C ARG A 124 -13.36 7.70 -8.06
N ASP A 125 -13.10 8.44 -9.15
CA ASP A 125 -13.99 8.44 -10.31
C ASP A 125 -14.02 7.06 -11.00
N LEU A 126 -12.88 6.36 -11.02
CA LEU A 126 -12.81 4.98 -11.49
C LEU A 126 -13.68 4.05 -10.63
N LEU A 127 -13.59 4.08 -9.30
CA LEU A 127 -14.39 3.18 -8.46
C LEU A 127 -15.87 3.54 -8.50
N VAL A 128 -16.24 4.81 -8.36
CA VAL A 128 -17.65 5.22 -8.35
C VAL A 128 -18.34 4.87 -9.67
N SER A 129 -17.70 5.11 -10.82
CA SER A 129 -18.28 4.78 -12.12
C SER A 129 -18.41 3.28 -12.41
N LYS A 130 -17.73 2.43 -11.63
CA LYS A 130 -17.69 0.97 -11.83
C LYS A 130 -18.37 0.19 -10.70
N GLN A 131 -18.97 0.87 -9.73
CA GLN A 131 -19.76 0.21 -8.70
C GLN A 131 -21.05 -0.33 -9.32
N GLU A 132 -21.38 -1.57 -9.01
CA GLU A 132 -22.66 -2.14 -9.41
C GLU A 132 -23.81 -1.40 -8.71
N THR A 133 -24.87 -1.08 -9.45
CA THR A 133 -26.02 -0.29 -8.95
C THR A 133 -27.34 -1.04 -8.96
N LYS A 134 -27.34 -2.31 -9.39
CA LYS A 134 -28.57 -3.07 -9.63
C LYS A 134 -28.48 -4.49 -9.04
N GLY A 135 -29.65 -4.98 -8.61
CA GLY A 135 -29.82 -6.35 -8.13
C GLY A 135 -28.99 -6.66 -6.88
N HIS A 136 -28.75 -7.95 -6.65
CA HIS A 136 -28.02 -8.44 -5.47
C HIS A 136 -26.53 -8.04 -5.42
N GLU A 137 -25.99 -7.54 -6.53
CA GLU A 137 -24.59 -7.12 -6.63
C GLU A 137 -24.41 -5.62 -6.34
N ALA A 138 -25.51 -4.87 -6.18
CA ALA A 138 -25.46 -3.45 -5.92
C ALA A 138 -24.54 -3.12 -4.72
N GLY A 139 -23.67 -2.15 -4.89
CA GLY A 139 -22.66 -1.75 -3.91
C GLY A 139 -21.31 -2.46 -4.05
N SER A 140 -21.20 -3.49 -4.89
CA SER A 140 -19.96 -4.27 -5.09
C SER A 140 -19.16 -3.85 -6.32
N TRP A 141 -17.94 -4.39 -6.43
CA TRP A 141 -17.08 -4.27 -7.62
C TRP A 141 -16.63 -5.65 -8.06
N TYR A 142 -16.71 -5.93 -9.37
CA TYR A 142 -16.07 -7.08 -9.98
C TYR A 142 -15.66 -6.78 -11.41
N GLY A 143 -16.61 -6.70 -12.35
CA GLY A 143 -16.45 -6.29 -13.75
C GLY A 143 -15.02 -6.34 -14.31
N GLU A 144 -14.51 -5.17 -14.69
CA GLU A 144 -13.18 -5.03 -15.30
C GLU A 144 -11.99 -5.22 -14.33
N PHE A 145 -12.24 -5.36 -13.04
CA PHE A 145 -11.23 -5.66 -12.01
C PHE A 145 -11.07 -7.16 -11.79
N GLY A 146 -12.11 -7.95 -12.05
CA GLY A 146 -12.16 -9.39 -11.79
C GLY A 146 -11.13 -10.18 -12.58
N GLY A 147 -10.75 -9.73 -13.78
CA GLY A 147 -9.66 -10.33 -14.56
C GLY A 147 -8.27 -9.80 -14.24
N ALA A 148 -8.15 -8.74 -13.44
CA ALA A 148 -6.90 -8.06 -13.18
C ALA A 148 -6.19 -8.65 -11.95
N SER A 149 -4.94 -9.11 -12.13
CA SER A 149 -4.07 -9.57 -11.05
C SER A 149 -4.76 -10.61 -10.15
N HIS A 150 -4.83 -10.35 -8.84
CA HIS A 150 -5.41 -11.25 -7.85
C HIS A 150 -6.96 -11.33 -7.92
N GLY A 151 -7.61 -10.46 -8.70
CA GLY A 151 -9.07 -10.46 -8.85
C GLY A 151 -9.64 -11.78 -9.34
N ALA A 152 -8.90 -12.49 -10.22
CA ALA A 152 -9.36 -13.74 -10.80
C ALA A 152 -9.40 -14.87 -9.76
N HIS A 153 -8.53 -14.81 -8.76
CA HIS A 153 -8.44 -15.81 -7.69
C HIS A 153 -9.32 -15.44 -6.49
N GLY A 154 -9.36 -14.15 -6.11
CA GLY A 154 -10.09 -13.66 -4.95
C GLY A 154 -11.57 -13.35 -5.20
N GLY A 155 -11.98 -13.25 -6.47
CA GLY A 155 -13.36 -12.99 -6.86
C GLY A 155 -13.90 -11.62 -6.43
N ARG A 156 -15.23 -11.48 -6.50
CA ARG A 156 -15.96 -10.24 -6.17
C ARG A 156 -15.72 -9.76 -4.74
N ILE A 157 -15.62 -10.68 -3.78
CA ILE A 157 -15.39 -10.33 -2.37
C ILE A 157 -14.04 -9.63 -2.20
N TYR A 158 -12.97 -10.18 -2.76
CA TYR A 158 -11.64 -9.58 -2.68
C TYR A 158 -11.59 -8.21 -3.35
N ILE A 159 -12.14 -8.10 -4.56
CA ILE A 159 -12.17 -6.84 -5.31
C ILE A 159 -12.99 -5.77 -4.56
N THR A 160 -14.17 -6.13 -4.06
CA THR A 160 -15.03 -5.22 -3.29
C THR A 160 -14.35 -4.77 -2.00
N SER A 161 -13.64 -5.67 -1.32
CA SER A 161 -12.88 -5.34 -0.11
C SER A 161 -11.76 -4.34 -0.40
N LEU A 162 -10.97 -4.55 -1.45
CA LEU A 162 -9.93 -3.60 -1.86
C LEU A 162 -10.50 -2.26 -2.29
N ALA A 163 -11.57 -2.24 -3.09
CA ALA A 163 -12.23 -1.01 -3.51
C ALA A 163 -12.71 -0.21 -2.29
N THR A 164 -13.30 -0.88 -1.30
CA THR A 164 -13.73 -0.27 -0.04
C THR A 164 -12.55 0.30 0.73
N MET A 165 -11.47 -0.47 0.90
CA MET A 165 -10.24 -0.01 1.59
C MET A 165 -9.56 1.17 0.88
N ILE A 166 -9.67 1.26 -0.45
CA ILE A 166 -9.17 2.41 -1.22
C ILE A 166 -10.03 3.66 -0.93
N LEU A 167 -11.36 3.52 -0.94
CA LEU A 167 -12.28 4.63 -0.70
C LEU A 167 -12.25 5.13 0.75
N GLU A 168 -11.94 4.27 1.70
CA GLU A 168 -11.91 4.64 3.12
C GLU A 168 -10.61 5.33 3.57
N VAL A 169 -9.57 5.37 2.72
CA VAL A 169 -8.21 5.76 3.13
C VAL A 169 -8.15 7.10 3.88
N TYR A 170 -8.96 8.08 3.49
CA TYR A 170 -9.00 9.42 4.12
C TYR A 170 -9.98 9.52 5.31
N TYR A 171 -10.80 8.50 5.56
CA TYR A 171 -11.70 8.38 6.71
C TYR A 171 -11.10 7.51 7.83
N ARG A 172 -10.31 6.50 7.47
CA ARG A 172 -9.73 5.51 8.41
C ARG A 172 -8.64 6.10 9.30
N HIS A 173 -7.94 7.11 8.82
CA HIS A 173 -7.07 7.93 9.66
C HIS A 173 -7.90 9.05 10.28
N LEU A 174 -8.50 8.80 11.47
CA LEU A 174 -9.03 9.90 12.30
C LEU A 174 -7.96 11.02 12.34
N PRO A 175 -8.34 12.31 12.34
CA PRO A 175 -7.39 13.43 12.25
C PRO A 175 -6.19 13.34 13.22
N ILE A 176 -6.37 12.67 14.36
CA ILE A 176 -5.34 12.40 15.37
C ILE A 176 -4.25 11.45 14.85
N TYR A 177 -4.61 10.41 14.10
CA TYR A 177 -3.69 9.39 13.60
C TYR A 177 -3.01 9.76 12.28
N ARG A 178 -3.55 10.73 11.54
CA ARG A 178 -3.12 11.02 10.15
C ARG A 178 -1.61 11.31 10.04
N ASN A 179 -1.05 12.05 11.01
CA ASN A 179 0.40 12.28 11.08
C ASN A 179 1.12 11.20 11.90
N GLN A 180 0.49 10.66 12.95
CA GLN A 180 1.12 9.71 13.86
C GLN A 180 1.59 8.42 13.16
N VAL A 181 0.86 7.90 12.16
CA VAL A 181 1.27 6.64 11.49
C VAL A 181 2.67 6.71 10.87
N VAL A 182 3.10 7.86 10.34
CA VAL A 182 4.41 8.01 9.69
C VAL A 182 5.42 8.73 10.60
N THR A 183 4.95 9.41 11.65
CA THR A 183 5.80 10.20 12.55
C THR A 183 6.12 9.50 13.86
N ASP A 184 5.25 8.62 14.35
CA ASP A 184 5.48 7.79 15.53
C ASP A 184 6.49 6.71 15.15
N GLU A 185 7.66 6.70 15.77
CA GLU A 185 8.73 5.75 15.45
C GLU A 185 8.60 4.51 16.31
N PHE A 186 9.05 3.36 15.78
CA PHE A 186 9.18 2.18 16.63
C PHE A 186 10.18 2.49 17.75
N ALA A 187 9.97 1.94 18.93
CA ALA A 187 10.94 2.06 20.01
C ALA A 187 12.27 1.41 19.60
N GLU A 188 13.38 2.10 19.90
CA GLU A 188 14.75 1.61 19.66
C GLU A 188 15.12 0.45 20.59
#